data_AF-A0A1G9XP13-F1
#
_entry.id   AF-A0A1G9XP13-F1
#
_cell.length_a   1.000
_cell.length_b   1.000
_cell.length_c   1.000
_cell.angle_alpha   90.00
_cell.angle_beta   90.00
_cell.angle_gamma   90.00
#
_symmetry.space_group_name_H-M   'P 1'
#
loop_
_entity.id
_entity.type
_entity.pdbx_description
1 polymer ?
#
loop_
_entity_poly.entity_id
_entity_poly.type
_entity_poly.pdbx_seq_one_letter_code
_entity_poly.pdbx_strand_id
1 'polypeptide(L)'
;MNERRIVVASLAVAVLLAGVTTLATGQPTVFARTPLGVAIYAFVGVAVPQHVVAMRTGSEVRLGFAGIAGMGALAAVMAGYARGGVNEAWSVGFASLLMAIVFGSIIGSVVREFRAGYRAGTAEGSR
;
A
#
# COMPACT_ATOMS: atom_id res chain seq x y z
N MET A 1 0.69 -0.75 -23.97
CA MET A 1 1.02 0.45 -23.15
C MET A 1 2.08 0.07 -22.13
N ASN A 2 3.27 0.67 -22.24
CA ASN A 2 4.47 0.26 -21.49
C ASN A 2 4.27 0.42 -19.98
N GLU A 3 4.66 -0.59 -19.20
CA GLU A 3 4.57 -0.58 -17.72
C GLU A 3 5.18 0.69 -17.12
N ARG A 4 6.32 1.11 -17.67
CA ARG A 4 6.99 2.36 -17.29
C ARG A 4 6.08 3.59 -17.40
N ARG A 5 5.24 3.69 -18.44
CA ARG A 5 4.31 4.81 -18.60
C ARG A 5 3.20 4.78 -17.54
N ILE A 6 2.75 3.59 -17.15
CA ILE A 6 1.72 3.43 -16.11
C ILE A 6 2.27 3.93 -14.79
N VAL A 7 3.46 3.46 -14.39
CA VAL A 7 4.10 3.87 -13.15
C VAL A 7 4.35 5.39 -13.11
N VAL A 8 4.86 5.96 -14.21
CA VAL A 8 5.10 7.42 -14.29
C VAL A 8 3.79 8.21 -14.23
N ALA A 9 2.76 7.79 -14.95
CA ALA A 9 1.46 8.46 -14.92
C ALA A 9 0.81 8.38 -13.53
N SER A 10 0.84 7.21 -12.89
CA SER A 10 0.39 7.00 -11.51
C SER A 10 1.11 7.91 -10.53
N LEU A 11 2.43 8.02 -10.65
CA LEU A 11 3.21 8.91 -9.78
C LEU A 11 2.88 10.38 -10.02
N ALA A 12 2.72 10.80 -11.28
CA ALA A 12 2.31 12.17 -11.61
C ALA A 12 0.93 12.50 -11.03
N VAL A 13 -0.02 11.57 -11.13
CA VAL A 13 -1.35 11.71 -10.52
C VAL A 13 -1.25 11.80 -8.99
N ALA A 14 -0.38 10.99 -8.36
CA ALA A 14 -0.16 11.06 -6.92
C ALA A 14 0.38 12.45 -6.49
N VAL A 15 1.34 13.00 -7.24
CA VAL A 15 1.88 14.36 -7.01
C VAL A 15 0.80 15.42 -7.15
N LEU A 16 -0.02 15.34 -8.21
CA LEU A 16 -1.14 16.26 -8.41
C LEU A 16 -2.15 16.17 -7.28
N LEU A 17 -2.51 14.96 -6.84
CA LEU A 17 -3.41 14.78 -5.70
C LEU A 17 -2.86 15.41 -4.43
N ALA A 18 -1.58 15.21 -4.11
CA ALA A 18 -0.95 15.82 -2.93
C ALA A 18 -0.97 17.37 -3.00
N GLY A 19 -0.77 17.93 -4.20
CA GLY A 19 -0.91 19.38 -4.43
C GLY A 19 -2.34 19.85 -4.20
N VAL A 20 -3.33 19.16 -4.78
CA VAL A 20 -4.75 19.49 -4.63
C VAL A 20 -5.20 19.39 -3.17
N THR A 21 -4.79 18.34 -2.44
CA THR A 21 -5.15 18.21 -1.02
C THR A 21 -4.51 19.30 -0.18
N THR A 22 -3.27 19.70 -0.50
CA THR A 22 -2.61 20.83 0.17
C THR A 22 -3.40 22.11 -0.02
N LEU A 23 -3.82 22.40 -1.27
CA LEU A 23 -4.62 23.57 -1.59
C LEU A 23 -6.00 23.54 -0.90
N ALA A 24 -6.65 22.37 -0.87
CA ALA A 24 -7.98 22.22 -0.31
C ALA A 24 -8.01 22.31 1.23
N THR A 25 -6.93 21.87 1.90
CA THR A 25 -6.87 21.81 3.36
C THR A 25 -6.08 22.95 4.00
N GLY A 26 -5.37 23.75 3.20
CA GLY A 26 -4.47 24.80 3.70
C GLY A 26 -3.26 24.28 4.48
N GLN A 27 -3.08 22.96 4.55
CA GLN A 27 -1.98 22.29 5.26
C GLN A 27 -1.15 21.45 4.29
N PRO A 28 0.19 21.48 4.38
CA PRO A 28 1.06 20.78 3.44
C PRO A 28 0.88 19.27 3.52
N THR A 29 0.41 18.64 2.44
CA THR A 29 0.39 17.18 2.29
C THR A 29 1.76 16.70 1.81
N VAL A 30 2.62 16.34 2.76
CA VAL A 30 3.98 15.87 2.46
C VAL A 30 3.99 14.35 2.36
N PHE A 31 4.46 13.82 1.24
CA PHE A 31 4.72 12.39 1.08
C PHE A 31 5.61 11.89 2.21
N ALA A 32 5.38 10.65 2.66
CA ALA A 32 6.15 10.02 3.72
C ALA A 32 6.05 10.69 5.13
N ARG A 33 5.54 11.91 5.23
CA ARG A 33 5.44 12.66 6.50
C ARG A 33 4.02 12.76 7.01
N THR A 34 3.07 12.99 6.12
CA THR A 34 1.66 13.14 6.50
C THR A 34 0.90 11.83 6.28
N PRO A 35 -0.05 11.47 7.14
CA PRO A 35 -0.93 10.32 6.92
C PRO A 35 -1.56 10.32 5.52
N LEU A 36 -2.05 11.48 5.08
CA LEU A 36 -2.66 11.66 3.76
C LEU A 36 -1.64 11.51 2.63
N GLY A 37 -0.45 12.10 2.76
CA GLY A 37 0.61 11.93 1.78
C GLY A 37 1.08 10.49 1.68
N VAL A 38 1.17 9.78 2.80
CA VAL A 38 1.46 8.35 2.84
C VAL A 38 0.37 7.55 2.12
N ALA A 39 -0.91 7.86 2.38
CA ALA A 39 -2.04 7.19 1.75
C ALA A 39 -2.09 7.42 0.24
N ILE A 40 -1.88 8.67 -0.22
CA ILE A 40 -1.84 9.00 -1.64
C ILE A 40 -0.71 8.26 -2.34
N TYR A 41 0.49 8.25 -1.75
CA TYR A 41 1.63 7.53 -2.33
C TYR A 41 1.39 6.01 -2.37
N ALA A 42 0.98 5.42 -1.24
CA ALA A 42 0.77 3.98 -1.15
C ALA A 42 -0.37 3.50 -2.07
N PHE A 43 -1.46 4.26 -2.17
CA PHE A 43 -2.57 3.87 -3.04
C PHE A 43 -2.31 4.22 -4.51
N VAL A 44 -2.13 5.51 -4.81
CA VAL A 44 -2.05 5.99 -6.19
C VAL A 44 -0.69 5.69 -6.80
N GLY A 45 0.39 5.88 -6.04
CA GLY A 45 1.76 5.68 -6.50
C GLY A 45 2.18 4.20 -6.56
N VAL A 46 1.58 3.33 -5.73
CA VAL A 46 1.98 1.91 -5.64
C VAL A 46 0.82 0.96 -5.95
N ALA A 47 -0.28 1.00 -5.20
CA ALA A 47 -1.35 0.00 -5.34
C ALA A 47 -1.97 -0.02 -6.74
N VAL A 48 -2.33 1.15 -7.26
CA VAL A 48 -2.95 1.30 -8.59
C VAL A 48 -2.07 0.77 -9.72
N PRO A 49 -0.80 1.21 -9.89
CA PRO A 49 0.03 0.70 -10.97
C PRO A 49 0.33 -0.79 -10.82
N GLN A 50 0.53 -1.29 -9.59
CA GLN A 50 0.74 -2.73 -9.37
C GLN A 50 -0.51 -3.55 -9.73
N HIS A 51 -1.70 -3.05 -9.40
CA HIS A 51 -2.96 -3.70 -9.77
C HIS A 51 -3.17 -3.73 -11.28
N VAL A 52 -2.97 -2.60 -11.96
CA VAL A 52 -3.12 -2.50 -13.42
C VAL A 52 -2.12 -3.41 -14.14
N VAL A 53 -0.86 -3.47 -13.67
CA VAL A 53 0.14 -4.37 -14.26
C VAL A 53 -0.17 -5.84 -13.92
N ALA A 54 -0.67 -6.13 -12.71
CA ALA A 54 -1.09 -7.49 -12.33
C ALA A 54 -2.20 -8.02 -13.24
N MET A 55 -3.22 -7.19 -13.53
CA MET A 55 -4.29 -7.55 -14.47
C MET A 55 -3.79 -7.85 -15.89
N ARG A 56 -2.69 -7.23 -16.31
CA ARG A 56 -2.11 -7.45 -17.65
C ARG A 56 -1.16 -8.63 -17.72
N THR A 57 -0.50 -8.95 -16.62
CA THR A 57 0.55 -9.97 -16.55
C THR A 57 0.08 -11.28 -15.91
N GLY A 58 -1.13 -11.29 -15.30
CA GLY A 58 -1.62 -12.41 -14.52
C GLY A 58 -0.85 -12.65 -13.22
N SER A 59 0.00 -11.71 -12.80
CA SER A 59 0.88 -11.89 -11.65
C SER A 59 0.14 -11.76 -10.31
N GLU A 60 -0.09 -12.88 -9.64
CA GLU A 60 -0.69 -12.92 -8.29
C GLU A 60 0.15 -12.18 -7.25
N VAL A 61 1.49 -12.21 -7.39
CA VAL A 61 2.41 -11.51 -6.49
C VAL A 61 2.17 -10.00 -6.55
N ARG A 62 2.06 -9.43 -7.76
CA ARG A 62 1.80 -8.01 -7.94
C ARG A 62 0.40 -7.62 -7.44
N LEU A 63 -0.57 -8.51 -7.60
CA LEU A 63 -1.93 -8.30 -7.05
C LEU A 63 -1.91 -8.28 -5.52
N GLY A 64 -1.13 -9.17 -4.89
CA GLY A 64 -0.90 -9.18 -3.45
C GLY A 64 -0.25 -7.89 -2.95
N PHE A 65 0.80 -7.43 -3.62
CA PHE A 65 1.43 -6.14 -3.31
C PHE A 65 0.46 -4.95 -3.45
N ALA A 66 -0.38 -4.96 -4.47
CA ALA A 66 -1.41 -3.94 -4.63
C ALA A 66 -2.39 -3.94 -3.46
N GLY A 67 -2.83 -5.12 -3.01
CA GLY A 67 -3.69 -5.26 -1.84
C GLY A 67 -3.05 -4.75 -0.56
N ILE A 68 -1.79 -5.12 -0.30
CA ILE A 68 -1.05 -4.68 0.89
C ILE A 68 -0.86 -3.15 0.88
N ALA A 69 -0.46 -2.58 -0.26
CA ALA A 69 -0.29 -1.15 -0.41
C ALA A 69 -1.62 -0.39 -0.21
N GLY A 70 -2.73 -0.94 -0.71
CA GLY A 70 -4.06 -0.39 -0.49
C GLY A 70 -4.50 -0.41 0.98
N MET A 71 -4.26 -1.53 1.67
CA MET A 71 -4.51 -1.64 3.11
C MET A 71 -3.63 -0.68 3.93
N GLY A 72 -2.36 -0.54 3.56
CA GLY A 72 -1.45 0.41 4.18
C GLY A 72 -1.92 1.86 4.02
N ALA A 73 -2.47 2.22 2.86
CA ALA A 73 -3.06 3.53 2.65
C ALA A 73 -4.27 3.79 3.56
N LEU A 74 -5.19 2.82 3.67
CA LEU A 74 -6.35 2.92 4.57
C LEU A 74 -5.92 3.04 6.03
N ALA A 75 -4.96 2.21 6.46
CA ALA A 75 -4.42 2.25 7.81
C ALA A 75 -3.77 3.61 8.13
N ALA A 76 -3.05 4.20 7.17
CA ALA A 76 -2.46 5.52 7.32
C ALA A 76 -3.54 6.59 7.57
N VAL A 77 -4.60 6.61 6.76
CA VAL A 77 -5.71 7.56 6.94
C VAL A 77 -6.38 7.38 8.31
N MET A 78 -6.71 6.14 8.68
CA MET A 78 -7.36 5.83 9.97
C MET A 78 -6.50 6.25 11.15
N ALA A 79 -5.19 5.97 11.11
CA ALA A 79 -4.26 6.39 12.14
C ALA A 79 -4.07 7.92 12.18
N GLY A 80 -4.17 8.61 11.03
CA GLY A 80 -4.18 10.07 10.95
C GLY A 80 -5.38 10.67 11.68
N TYR A 81 -6.58 10.14 11.41
CA TYR A 81 -7.80 10.54 12.14
C TYR A 81 -7.70 10.26 13.64
N ALA A 82 -7.14 9.12 14.04
CA ALA A 82 -7.00 8.76 15.46
C ALA A 82 -5.99 9.64 16.22
N ARG A 83 -5.05 10.30 15.54
CA ARG A 83 -3.95 11.07 16.16
C ARG A 83 -4.11 12.59 16.16
N GLY A 84 -5.16 13.13 15.53
CA GLY A 84 -5.43 14.57 15.54
C GLY A 84 -5.56 15.22 14.16
N GLY A 85 -5.20 14.53 13.08
CA GLY A 85 -5.41 15.03 11.72
C GLY A 85 -4.66 14.26 10.64
N VAL A 86 -5.25 14.18 9.45
CA VAL A 86 -4.67 13.46 8.29
C VAL A 86 -3.50 14.20 7.63
N ASN A 87 -3.34 15.49 7.91
CA ASN A 87 -2.23 16.33 7.42
C ASN A 87 -1.20 16.67 8.49
N GLU A 88 -1.37 16.20 9.72
CA GLU A 88 -0.37 16.41 10.75
C GLU A 88 0.90 15.62 10.42
N ALA A 89 2.04 16.29 10.50
CA ALA A 89 3.32 15.66 10.20
C ALA A 89 3.67 14.62 11.27
N TRP A 90 3.75 13.36 10.87
CA TRP A 90 4.33 12.30 11.69
C TRP A 90 5.85 12.42 11.68
N SER A 91 6.47 12.50 12.85
CA SER A 91 7.93 12.52 12.98
C SER A 91 8.59 11.22 12.49
N VAL A 92 7.84 10.11 12.40
CA VAL A 92 8.35 8.76 12.05
C VAL A 92 7.62 8.12 10.85
N GLY A 93 6.72 8.85 10.19
CA GLY A 93 5.58 8.26 9.48
C GLY A 93 5.85 7.20 8.40
N PHE A 94 6.79 7.44 7.49
CA PHE A 94 7.05 6.53 6.37
C PHE A 94 7.84 5.30 6.72
N ALA A 95 8.87 5.45 7.56
CA ALA A 95 9.70 4.33 7.96
C ALA A 95 8.89 3.33 8.80
N SER A 96 8.03 3.82 9.69
CA SER A 96 7.11 2.97 10.47
C SER A 96 6.10 2.25 9.58
N LEU A 97 5.55 2.95 8.58
CA LEU A 97 4.55 2.38 7.68
C LEU A 97 5.17 1.36 6.72
N LEU A 98 6.36 1.64 6.18
CA LEU A 98 7.13 0.65 5.43
C LEU A 98 7.45 -0.56 6.30
N MET A 99 7.87 -0.36 7.54
CA MET A 99 8.11 -1.48 8.46
C MET A 99 6.84 -2.28 8.70
N ALA A 100 5.69 -1.63 8.95
CA ALA A 100 4.41 -2.32 9.13
C ALA A 100 4.00 -3.10 7.87
N ILE A 101 4.20 -2.53 6.68
CA ILE A 101 3.93 -3.20 5.40
C ILE A 101 4.85 -4.39 5.19
N VAL A 102 6.15 -4.25 5.47
CA VAL A 102 7.15 -5.31 5.31
C VAL A 102 6.89 -6.43 6.30
N PHE A 103 6.74 -6.12 7.59
CA PHE A 103 6.40 -7.10 8.62
C PHE A 103 5.06 -7.78 8.33
N GLY A 104 4.04 -7.01 7.94
CA GLY A 104 2.73 -7.55 7.58
C GLY A 104 2.81 -8.48 6.36
N SER A 105 3.62 -8.15 5.36
CA SER A 105 3.86 -9.00 4.20
C SER A 105 4.59 -10.29 4.57
N ILE A 106 5.61 -10.21 5.43
CA ILE A 106 6.38 -11.38 5.89
C ILE A 106 5.50 -12.30 6.73
N ILE A 107 4.76 -11.75 7.70
CA ILE A 107 3.83 -12.54 8.51
C ILE A 107 2.75 -13.16 7.62
N GLY A 108 2.22 -12.40 6.66
CA GLY A 108 1.21 -12.87 5.71
C GLY A 108 1.71 -13.95 4.76
N SER A 109 2.98 -13.95 4.35
CA SER A 109 3.56 -15.04 3.55
C SER A 109 3.75 -16.29 4.40
N VAL A 110 4.30 -16.14 5.60
CA VAL A 110 4.51 -17.23 6.56
C VAL A 110 3.19 -17.93 6.89
N VAL A 111 2.13 -17.18 7.22
CA VAL A 111 0.80 -17.76 7.51
C VAL A 111 0.23 -18.51 6.30
N ARG A 112 0.44 -18.01 5.08
CA ARG A 112 -0.04 -18.65 3.85
C ARG A 112 0.65 -19.99 3.62
N GLU A 113 1.95 -20.04 3.89
CA GLU A 113 2.80 -21.21 3.76
C GLU A 113 2.46 -22.26 4.83
N PHE A 114 2.23 -21.84 6.08
CA PHE A 114 1.69 -22.70 7.13
C PHE A 114 0.33 -23.29 6.75
N ARG A 115 -0.56 -22.48 6.16
CA ARG A 115 -1.88 -22.94 5.72
C ARG A 115 -1.80 -23.93 4.55
N ALA A 116 -0.86 -23.72 3.63
CA ALA A 116 -0.59 -24.63 2.53
C ALA A 116 -0.06 -25.98 3.03
N GLY A 117 0.88 -25.96 4.00
CA GLY A 117 1.38 -27.16 4.66
C GLY A 117 0.29 -27.96 5.38
N TYR A 118 -0.62 -27.28 6.08
CA TYR A 118 -1.77 -27.94 6.74
C TYR A 118 -2.70 -28.66 5.76
N ARG A 119 -2.97 -28.05 4.59
CA ARG A 119 -3.80 -28.68 3.53
C ARG A 119 -3.12 -29.90 2.90
N ALA A 120 -1.81 -29.85 2.71
CA ALA A 120 -1.04 -30.97 2.19
C ALA A 120 -1.04 -32.16 3.15
N GLY A 121 -0.82 -31.91 4.45
CA GLY A 121 -0.81 -32.98 5.47
C GLY A 121 -2.17 -33.67 5.66
N THR A 122 -3.28 -32.94 5.50
CA THR A 122 -4.63 -33.55 5.54
C THR A 122 -4.95 -34.42 4.33
N ALA A 123 -4.26 -34.22 3.19
CA ALA A 123 -4.48 -34.99 1.97
C ALA A 123 -3.69 -36.32 1.95
N GLU A 124 -2.58 -36.41 2.70
CA GLU A 124 -1.83 -37.67 2.88
C GLU A 124 -2.43 -38.57 3.96
N GLY A 125 -3.08 -38.02 4.99
CA GLY A 125 -3.71 -38.81 6.07
C GLY A 125 -5.02 -39.52 5.71
N SER A 126 -5.54 -39.36 4.48
CA SER A 126 -6.77 -39.98 4.00
C SER A 126 -6.54 -41.07 2.95
N ARG A 127 -5.33 -41.63 2.87
CA ARG A 127 -4.97 -42.77 2.00
C ARG A 127 -4.62 -44.00 2.82
#